data_AF-A0A7S0AJQ8-F1
#
_entry.id   AF-A0A7S0AJQ8-F1
#
_cell.length_a   1.000
_cell.length_b   1.000
_cell.length_c   1.000
_cell.angle_alpha   90.00
_cell.angle_beta   90.00
_cell.angle_gamma   90.00
#
_symmetry.space_group_name_H-M   'P 1'
#
loop_
_entity.id
_entity.type
_entity.pdbx_description
1 polymer ?
#
loop_
_entity_poly.entity_id
_entity_poly.type
_entity_poly.pdbx_seq_one_letter_code
_entity_poly.pdbx_strand_id
1 'polypeptide(L)'
;TDIYDTVLVAIGRQADTEKLGLDNIGVETNSRNYKIPTKFEQTSVPNVYAIGDVMEGCPELTPVAIQAGIQLSRRLFGGSKEPMDYKNICTTVFTPIEYGCCGYSEDEAIEKFGEDNVEVYHKSFMPLEWSLSDSRSVHQAFTKVIVDKSDNERVLGIHFVGPNAGEVLQGYGTAMKKGITFRDLADTVGIHPTSAEEIVTLTVTKSSGE
;
A
#
# COMPACT_ATOMS: atom_id res chain seq x y z
N THR A 1 21.32 12.24 -31.66
CA THR A 1 21.07 12.79 -30.32
C THR A 1 19.66 13.30 -30.33
N ASP A 2 18.82 12.74 -29.47
CA ASP A 2 17.45 13.21 -29.35
C ASP A 2 17.45 14.61 -28.71
N ILE A 3 16.59 15.50 -29.20
CA ILE A 3 16.47 16.89 -28.75
C ILE A 3 15.10 17.04 -28.10
N TYR A 4 15.05 17.59 -26.89
CA TYR A 4 13.83 17.75 -26.10
C TYR A 4 13.71 19.19 -25.61
N ASP A 5 12.48 19.70 -25.48
CA ASP A 5 12.20 21.03 -24.91
C ASP A 5 12.37 21.07 -23.38
N THR A 6 12.15 19.94 -22.70
CA THR A 6 12.18 19.84 -21.23
C THR A 6 12.66 18.47 -20.79
N VAL A 7 13.47 18.44 -19.73
CA VAL A 7 13.94 17.22 -19.06
C VAL A 7 13.48 17.25 -17.61
N LEU A 8 12.57 16.33 -17.23
CA LEU A 8 12.13 16.14 -15.86
C LEU A 8 12.96 15.03 -15.20
N VAL A 9 13.53 15.30 -14.03
CA VAL A 9 14.32 14.34 -13.26
C VAL A 9 13.52 13.89 -12.04
N ALA A 10 13.00 12.66 -12.09
CA ALA A 10 12.20 12.05 -11.03
C ALA A 10 12.84 10.74 -10.53
N ILE A 11 14.10 10.83 -10.05
CA ILE A 11 14.96 9.67 -9.72
C ILE A 11 14.94 9.28 -8.23
N GLY A 12 13.99 9.81 -7.47
CA GLY A 12 13.86 9.56 -6.03
C GLY A 12 14.06 10.82 -5.18
N ARG A 13 14.01 10.61 -3.86
CA ARG A 13 14.15 11.63 -2.81
C ARG A 13 15.16 11.15 -1.78
N GLN A 14 15.78 12.08 -1.07
CA GLN A 14 16.76 11.81 -0.02
C GLN A 14 16.40 12.66 1.20
N ALA A 15 16.62 12.11 2.40
CA ALA A 15 16.39 12.84 3.64
C ALA A 15 17.46 13.94 3.79
N ASP A 16 17.04 15.18 4.08
CA ASP A 16 17.93 16.31 4.37
C ASP A 16 18.07 16.49 5.89
N THR A 17 18.86 15.62 6.52
CA THR A 17 19.07 15.60 7.98
C THR A 17 20.43 16.15 8.41
N GLU A 18 21.36 16.34 7.48
CA GLU A 18 22.75 16.71 7.77
C GLU A 18 22.86 18.06 8.48
N LYS A 19 21.98 19.01 8.15
CA LYS A 19 22.00 20.38 8.71
C LYS A 19 21.21 20.53 10.01
N LEU A 20 20.64 19.45 10.53
CA LEU A 20 19.84 19.49 11.77
C LEU A 20 20.70 19.42 13.04
N GLY A 21 22.01 19.19 12.92
CA GLY A 21 22.91 19.10 14.07
C GLY A 21 22.63 17.87 14.95
N LEU A 22 22.15 16.78 14.36
CA LEU A 22 21.77 15.54 15.06
C LEU A 22 22.94 14.91 15.82
N ASP A 23 24.15 15.00 15.28
CA ASP A 23 25.38 14.52 15.94
C ASP A 23 25.64 15.21 17.28
N ASN A 24 25.29 16.50 17.39
CA ASN A 24 25.49 17.27 18.63
C ASN A 24 24.60 16.77 19.78
N ILE A 25 23.50 16.07 19.46
CA ILE A 25 22.56 15.52 20.43
C ILE A 25 22.58 13.98 20.48
N GLY A 26 23.40 13.32 19.65
CA GLY A 26 23.56 11.87 19.62
C GLY A 26 22.45 11.11 18.88
N VAL A 27 21.69 11.78 18.00
CA VAL A 27 20.69 11.09 17.15
C VAL A 27 21.40 10.42 15.98
N GLU A 28 21.25 9.10 15.88
CA GLU A 28 21.83 8.29 14.80
C GLU A 28 21.07 8.49 13.48
N THR A 29 21.81 8.51 12.38
CA THR A 29 21.28 8.51 11.01
C THR A 29 21.92 7.40 10.20
N ASN A 30 21.19 6.85 9.23
CA ASN A 30 21.73 5.88 8.29
C ASN A 30 22.60 6.60 7.25
N SER A 31 23.87 6.22 7.15
CA SER A 31 24.87 6.88 6.29
C SER A 31 24.62 6.75 4.78
N ARG A 32 23.72 5.86 4.34
CA ARG A 32 23.40 5.65 2.91
C ARG A 32 22.24 6.51 2.44
N ASN A 33 21.21 6.68 3.27
CA ASN A 33 19.95 7.34 2.90
C ASN A 33 19.61 8.56 3.78
N TYR A 34 20.44 8.83 4.80
CA TYR A 34 20.32 9.93 5.76
C TYR A 34 19.04 9.91 6.61
N LYS A 35 18.31 8.80 6.57
CA LYS A 35 17.10 8.59 7.37
C LYS A 35 17.45 8.25 8.81
N ILE A 36 16.48 8.42 9.69
CA ILE A 36 16.61 8.17 11.13
C ILE A 36 16.00 6.81 11.44
N PRO A 37 16.79 5.83 11.90
CA PRO A 37 16.27 4.58 12.46
C PRO A 37 15.46 4.88 13.73
N THR A 38 14.30 4.26 13.86
CA THR A 38 13.42 4.48 15.02
C THR A 38 12.80 3.18 15.52
N LYS A 39 12.39 3.19 16.79
CA LYS A 39 11.54 2.17 17.40
C LYS A 39 10.32 2.85 18.01
N PHE A 40 9.13 2.59 17.45
CA PHE A 40 7.90 3.30 17.84
C PHE A 40 8.06 4.83 17.79
N GLU A 41 8.59 5.34 16.67
CA GLU A 41 8.93 6.75 16.40
C GLU A 41 10.04 7.34 17.30
N GLN A 42 10.56 6.61 18.29
CA GLN A 42 11.67 7.05 19.16
C GLN A 42 13.01 6.82 18.45
N THR A 43 13.87 7.84 18.47
CA THR A 43 15.24 7.78 17.93
C THR A 43 16.21 7.06 18.88
N SER A 44 17.51 7.07 18.60
CA SER A 44 18.56 6.62 19.54
C SER A 44 18.59 7.44 20.84
N VAL A 45 18.00 8.65 20.84
CA VAL A 45 17.94 9.54 22.01
C VAL A 45 16.54 9.48 22.64
N PRO A 46 16.39 9.09 23.92
CA PRO A 46 15.09 8.76 24.51
C PRO A 46 14.00 9.84 24.45
N ASN A 47 14.38 11.12 24.45
CA ASN A 47 13.45 12.25 24.42
C ASN A 47 13.32 12.89 23.04
N VAL A 48 13.88 12.28 21.99
CA VAL A 48 13.80 12.76 20.61
C VAL A 48 13.09 11.73 19.75
N TYR A 49 12.14 12.20 18.94
CA TYR A 49 11.27 11.40 18.11
C TYR A 49 11.35 11.87 16.66
N ALA A 50 11.14 10.95 15.71
CA ALA A 50 11.06 11.22 14.29
C ALA A 50 9.80 10.57 13.70
N ILE A 51 9.11 11.30 12.81
CA ILE A 51 7.91 10.85 12.11
C ILE A 51 7.94 11.25 10.63
N GLY A 52 7.22 10.51 9.79
CA GLY A 52 7.11 10.79 8.35
C GLY A 52 8.33 10.34 7.55
N ASP A 53 8.55 10.96 6.39
CA ASP A 53 9.51 10.50 5.37
C ASP A 53 10.96 10.33 5.86
N VAL A 54 11.33 11.06 6.92
CA VAL A 54 12.67 11.00 7.52
C VAL A 54 12.94 9.67 8.24
N MET A 55 11.90 8.91 8.60
CA MET A 55 12.05 7.61 9.24
C MET A 55 12.56 6.56 8.25
N GLU A 56 13.48 5.72 8.71
CA GLU A 56 13.93 4.56 7.96
C GLU A 56 12.89 3.43 7.94
N GLY A 57 12.69 2.83 6.76
CA GLY A 57 11.87 1.63 6.59
C GLY A 57 10.35 1.83 6.74
N CYS A 58 9.86 3.07 6.72
CA CYS A 58 8.45 3.39 6.82
C CYS A 58 7.89 3.94 5.48
N PRO A 59 6.60 3.71 5.15
CA PRO A 59 5.98 4.30 3.97
C PRO A 59 5.99 5.84 4.01
N GLU A 60 6.47 6.46 2.93
CA GLU A 60 6.59 7.92 2.75
C GLU A 60 5.29 8.53 2.23
N LEU A 61 4.23 8.49 3.06
CA LEU A 61 2.89 8.94 2.68
C LEU A 61 2.32 9.93 3.69
N THR A 62 1.63 10.96 3.19
CA THR A 62 1.03 12.00 4.05
C THR A 62 0.10 11.44 5.15
N PRO A 63 -0.86 10.52 4.87
CA PRO A 63 -1.71 9.96 5.92
C PRO A 63 -0.93 9.17 6.97
N VAL A 64 0.17 8.54 6.59
CA VAL A 64 1.05 7.80 7.50
C VAL A 64 1.74 8.77 8.46
N ALA A 65 2.30 9.87 7.96
CA ALA A 65 2.93 10.90 8.80
C ALA A 65 1.93 11.53 9.78
N ILE A 66 0.72 11.86 9.31
CA ILE A 66 -0.35 12.41 10.16
C ILE A 66 -0.72 11.42 11.27
N GLN A 67 -0.99 10.16 10.92
CA GLN A 67 -1.40 9.16 11.90
C GLN A 67 -0.28 8.83 12.89
N ALA A 68 0.98 8.76 12.44
CA ALA A 68 2.14 8.60 13.31
C ALA A 68 2.25 9.75 14.33
N GLY A 69 2.08 11.00 13.89
CA GLY A 69 2.04 12.17 14.78
C GLY A 69 0.91 12.12 15.80
N ILE A 70 -0.30 11.75 15.39
CA ILE A 70 -1.46 11.58 16.28
C ILE A 70 -1.17 10.50 17.34
N GLN A 71 -0.71 9.32 16.92
CA GLN A 71 -0.45 8.21 17.85
C GLN A 71 0.71 8.52 18.79
N LEU A 72 1.78 9.13 18.29
CA LEU A 72 2.90 9.57 19.12
C LEU A 72 2.44 10.58 20.18
N SER A 73 1.68 11.62 19.79
CA SER A 73 1.15 12.60 20.73
C SER A 73 0.27 11.95 21.81
N ARG A 74 -0.56 10.97 21.44
CA ARG A 74 -1.39 10.23 22.41
C ARG A 74 -0.56 9.39 23.38
N ARG A 75 0.57 8.82 22.94
CA ARG A 75 1.46 8.07 23.83
C ARG A 75 2.20 8.98 24.80
N LEU A 76 2.71 10.10 24.31
CA LEU A 76 3.48 11.04 25.14
C LEU A 76 2.62 11.79 26.16
N PHE A 77 1.42 12.22 25.77
CA PHE A 77 0.63 13.17 26.56
C PHE A 77 -0.78 12.67 26.92
N GLY A 78 -1.24 11.57 26.32
CA GLY A 78 -2.59 11.04 26.49
C GLY A 78 -2.68 9.67 27.18
N GLY A 79 -1.56 9.10 27.63
CA GLY A 79 -1.51 7.80 28.30
C GLY A 79 -1.78 6.59 27.40
N SER A 80 -1.86 6.78 26.07
CA SER A 80 -1.98 5.66 25.13
C SER A 80 -0.72 4.80 25.14
N LYS A 81 -0.87 3.51 24.87
CA LYS A 81 0.25 2.57 24.66
C LYS A 81 0.38 2.12 23.21
N GLU A 82 -0.53 2.54 22.35
CA GLU A 82 -0.63 2.05 20.98
C GLU A 82 0.34 2.79 20.05
N PRO A 83 1.31 2.08 19.43
CA PRO A 83 2.12 2.65 18.38
C PRO A 83 1.32 2.83 17.07
N MET A 84 1.92 3.51 16.11
CA MET A 84 1.40 3.49 14.74
C MET A 84 1.55 2.08 14.15
N ASP A 85 0.52 1.61 13.44
CA ASP A 85 0.55 0.37 12.68
C ASP A 85 0.87 0.66 11.21
N TYR A 86 2.10 0.34 10.81
CA TYR A 86 2.62 0.54 9.45
C TYR A 86 2.34 -0.64 8.51
N LYS A 87 1.57 -1.65 8.94
CA LYS A 87 1.20 -2.77 8.08
C LYS A 87 -0.03 -2.44 7.23
N ASN A 88 -0.08 -3.00 6.02
CA ASN A 88 -1.22 -2.93 5.12
C ASN A 88 -1.71 -1.48 4.90
N ILE A 89 -0.78 -0.57 4.63
CA ILE A 89 -1.10 0.82 4.25
C ILE A 89 -1.53 0.83 2.79
N CYS A 90 -2.76 1.29 2.52
CA CYS A 90 -3.22 1.53 1.15
C CYS A 90 -2.36 2.58 0.45
N THR A 91 -2.04 2.32 -0.82
CA THR A 91 -1.35 3.25 -1.69
C THR A 91 -2.08 3.34 -3.03
N THR A 92 -2.02 4.51 -3.67
CA THR A 92 -2.54 4.71 -5.03
C THR A 92 -1.54 5.49 -5.86
N VAL A 93 -1.24 4.97 -7.05
CA VAL A 93 -0.47 5.64 -8.09
C VAL A 93 -1.45 6.24 -9.09
N PHE A 94 -1.44 7.57 -9.19
CA PHE A 94 -2.37 8.34 -10.01
C PHE A 94 -1.88 8.53 -11.45
N THR A 95 -1.64 7.42 -12.14
CA THR A 95 -1.42 7.38 -13.59
C THR A 95 -2.74 7.61 -14.36
N PRO A 96 -2.71 7.82 -15.70
CA PRO A 96 -3.93 7.98 -16.50
C PRO A 96 -4.98 6.88 -16.29
N ILE A 97 -4.53 5.65 -16.06
CA ILE A 97 -5.31 4.59 -15.43
C ILE A 97 -4.71 4.37 -14.04
N GLU A 98 -5.47 4.60 -12.99
CA GLU A 98 -4.97 4.55 -11.62
C GLU A 98 -4.63 3.11 -11.22
N TYR A 99 -3.68 2.98 -10.29
CA TYR A 99 -3.34 1.72 -9.65
C TYR A 99 -3.43 1.88 -8.14
N GLY A 100 -4.28 1.09 -7.49
CA GLY A 100 -4.43 1.00 -6.04
C GLY A 100 -3.94 -0.34 -5.52
N CYS A 101 -3.29 -0.35 -4.36
CA CYS A 101 -2.93 -1.57 -3.67
C CYS A 101 -2.98 -1.45 -2.15
N CYS A 102 -3.09 -2.61 -1.49
CA CYS A 102 -2.96 -2.75 -0.05
C CYS A 102 -2.38 -4.14 0.27
N GLY A 103 -1.37 -4.19 1.16
CA GLY A 103 -0.71 -5.44 1.54
C GLY A 103 0.51 -5.78 0.69
N TYR A 104 0.87 -7.06 0.63
CA TYR A 104 2.05 -7.53 -0.11
C TYR A 104 1.80 -7.51 -1.62
N SER A 105 2.85 -7.23 -2.38
CA SER A 105 2.91 -7.69 -3.77
C SER A 105 2.95 -9.22 -3.84
N GLU A 106 2.74 -9.76 -5.03
CA GLU A 106 2.77 -11.21 -5.25
C GLU A 106 4.16 -11.79 -5.03
N ASP A 107 5.21 -11.12 -5.52
CA ASP A 107 6.59 -11.56 -5.33
C ASP A 107 7.00 -11.51 -3.86
N GLU A 108 6.62 -10.45 -3.13
CA GLU A 108 6.88 -10.35 -1.69
C GLU A 108 6.10 -11.40 -0.90
N ALA A 109 4.88 -11.74 -1.32
CA ALA A 109 4.10 -12.81 -0.71
C ALA A 109 4.76 -14.17 -0.93
N ILE A 110 5.23 -14.45 -2.15
CA ILE A 110 5.94 -15.69 -2.47
C ILE A 110 7.26 -15.78 -1.68
N GLU A 111 8.04 -14.70 -1.63
CA GLU A 111 9.30 -14.65 -0.87
C GLU A 111 9.06 -14.94 0.63
N LYS A 112 7.97 -14.41 1.19
CA LYS A 112 7.69 -14.46 2.62
C LYS A 112 6.96 -15.71 3.08
N PHE A 113 6.02 -16.20 2.29
CA PHE A 113 5.12 -17.31 2.65
C PHE A 113 5.43 -18.60 1.90
N GLY A 114 6.19 -18.53 0.80
CA GLY A 114 6.50 -19.66 -0.09
C GLY A 114 5.47 -19.81 -1.20
N GLU A 115 5.95 -20.11 -2.41
CA GLU A 115 5.12 -20.26 -3.62
C GLU A 115 3.97 -21.25 -3.43
N ASP A 116 4.24 -22.40 -2.80
CA ASP A 116 3.25 -23.44 -2.53
C ASP A 116 2.11 -22.97 -1.60
N ASN A 117 2.33 -21.93 -0.79
CA ASN A 117 1.33 -21.39 0.14
C ASN A 117 0.57 -20.20 -0.42
N VAL A 118 1.05 -19.58 -1.50
CA VAL A 118 0.39 -18.41 -2.10
C VAL A 118 -0.60 -18.88 -3.17
N GLU A 119 -1.76 -18.25 -3.22
CA GLU A 119 -2.70 -18.35 -4.33
C GLU A 119 -3.15 -16.95 -4.76
N VAL A 120 -3.43 -16.79 -6.05
CA VAL A 120 -3.76 -15.48 -6.63
C VAL A 120 -5.05 -15.59 -7.43
N TYR A 121 -6.12 -14.99 -6.90
CA TYR A 121 -7.36 -14.80 -7.62
C TYR A 121 -7.28 -13.53 -8.46
N HIS A 122 -7.68 -13.56 -9.72
CA HIS A 122 -7.59 -12.37 -10.58
C HIS A 122 -8.66 -12.33 -11.68
N LYS A 123 -8.86 -11.13 -12.23
CA LYS A 123 -9.78 -10.91 -13.34
C LYS A 123 -9.44 -9.62 -14.09
N SER A 124 -9.56 -9.67 -15.41
CA SER A 124 -9.71 -8.47 -16.24
C SER A 124 -11.19 -8.15 -16.41
N PHE A 125 -11.55 -6.87 -16.34
CA PHE A 125 -12.94 -6.43 -16.44
C PHE A 125 -13.03 -5.11 -17.19
N MET A 126 -14.24 -4.75 -17.62
CA MET A 126 -14.52 -3.49 -18.29
C MET A 126 -15.45 -2.64 -17.40
N PRO A 127 -14.97 -1.51 -16.85
CA PRO A 127 -15.85 -0.53 -16.22
C PRO A 127 -17.01 -0.18 -17.16
N LEU A 128 -18.25 -0.15 -16.63
CA LEU A 128 -19.44 0.06 -17.45
C LEU A 128 -19.34 1.35 -18.27
N GLU A 129 -18.77 2.41 -17.69
CA GLU A 129 -18.58 3.71 -18.32
C GLU A 129 -17.65 3.65 -19.54
N TRP A 130 -16.73 2.69 -19.60
CA TRP A 130 -15.82 2.52 -20.74
C TRP A 130 -16.52 1.88 -21.93
N SER A 131 -17.55 1.04 -21.70
CA SER A 131 -18.31 0.39 -22.76
C SER A 131 -19.09 1.37 -23.65
N LEU A 132 -19.40 2.56 -23.11
CA LEU A 132 -20.12 3.63 -23.81
C LEU A 132 -19.22 4.53 -24.66
N SER A 133 -17.91 4.28 -24.67
CA SER A 133 -16.91 5.13 -25.31
C SER A 133 -16.03 4.31 -26.26
N ASP A 134 -16.10 4.60 -27.55
CA ASP A 134 -15.29 3.91 -28.57
C ASP A 134 -13.79 3.93 -28.24
N SER A 135 -13.29 5.07 -27.75
CA SER A 135 -11.87 5.22 -27.38
C SER A 135 -11.47 4.49 -26.11
N ARG A 136 -12.39 4.19 -25.20
CA ARG A 136 -12.09 3.49 -23.93
C ARG A 136 -12.45 2.01 -23.96
N SER A 137 -13.36 1.61 -24.83
CA SER A 137 -13.82 0.22 -24.98
C SER A 137 -12.72 -0.77 -25.38
N VAL A 138 -11.58 -0.27 -25.87
CA VAL A 138 -10.38 -1.06 -26.20
C VAL A 138 -9.49 -1.36 -24.98
N HIS A 139 -9.76 -0.75 -23.82
CA HIS A 139 -8.99 -0.92 -22.60
C HIS A 139 -9.72 -1.82 -21.61
N GLN A 140 -8.96 -2.52 -20.77
CA GLN A 140 -9.47 -3.32 -19.66
C GLN A 140 -8.83 -2.87 -18.36
N ALA A 141 -9.64 -2.89 -17.30
CA ALA A 141 -9.19 -2.79 -15.93
C ALA A 141 -8.81 -4.21 -15.44
N PHE A 142 -8.06 -4.27 -14.34
CA PHE A 142 -7.58 -5.52 -13.79
C PHE A 142 -7.61 -5.49 -12.26
N THR A 143 -7.94 -6.62 -11.64
CA THR A 143 -7.84 -6.77 -10.19
C THR A 143 -7.27 -8.12 -9.83
N LYS A 144 -6.52 -8.19 -8.73
CA LYS A 144 -6.08 -9.45 -8.12
C LYS A 144 -6.09 -9.39 -6.61
N VAL A 145 -6.34 -10.55 -6.01
CA VAL A 145 -6.30 -10.81 -4.56
C VAL A 145 -5.32 -11.95 -4.31
N ILE A 146 -4.35 -11.70 -3.45
CA ILE A 146 -3.29 -12.63 -3.06
C ILE A 146 -3.66 -13.17 -1.69
N VAL A 147 -3.62 -14.50 -1.51
CA VAL A 147 -4.06 -15.18 -0.28
C VAL A 147 -3.01 -16.18 0.22
N ASP A 148 -3.04 -16.45 1.51
CA ASP A 148 -2.26 -17.49 2.18
C ASP A 148 -3.09 -18.76 2.37
N LYS A 149 -2.84 -19.79 1.55
CA LYS A 149 -3.50 -21.10 1.65
C LYS A 149 -3.24 -21.80 2.98
N SER A 150 -2.10 -21.53 3.62
CA SER A 150 -1.76 -22.14 4.91
C SER A 150 -2.52 -21.52 6.08
N ASP A 151 -3.11 -20.34 5.86
CA ASP A 151 -3.82 -19.55 6.88
C ASP A 151 -5.25 -19.21 6.42
N ASN A 152 -6.01 -20.26 6.11
CA ASN A 152 -7.44 -20.17 5.77
C ASN A 152 -7.75 -19.13 4.67
N GLU A 153 -6.87 -19.04 3.67
CA GLU A 153 -6.94 -18.06 2.58
C GLU A 153 -7.02 -16.62 3.09
N ARG A 154 -6.29 -16.29 4.17
CA ARG A 154 -6.16 -14.92 4.64
C ARG A 154 -5.63 -14.04 3.50
N VAL A 155 -6.27 -12.90 3.30
CA VAL A 155 -5.89 -11.95 2.26
C VAL A 155 -4.57 -11.28 2.64
N LEU A 156 -3.56 -11.50 1.81
CA LEU A 156 -2.21 -10.95 1.94
C LEU A 156 -2.05 -9.63 1.17
N GLY A 157 -2.74 -9.50 0.04
CA GLY A 157 -2.64 -8.35 -0.85
C GLY A 157 -3.86 -8.18 -1.74
N ILE A 158 -4.26 -6.93 -2.01
CA ILE A 158 -5.29 -6.59 -2.99
C ILE A 158 -4.69 -5.53 -3.93
N HIS A 159 -4.84 -5.74 -5.23
CA HIS A 159 -4.34 -4.85 -6.27
C HIS A 159 -5.45 -4.57 -7.29
N PHE A 160 -5.61 -3.32 -7.68
CA PHE A 160 -6.64 -2.87 -8.60
C PHE A 160 -6.07 -1.84 -9.56
N VAL A 161 -6.27 -2.05 -10.85
CA VAL A 161 -5.91 -1.13 -11.92
C VAL A 161 -7.20 -0.75 -12.64
N GLY A 162 -7.61 0.51 -12.53
CA GLY A 162 -8.90 0.95 -13.04
C GLY A 162 -9.26 2.37 -12.58
N PRO A 163 -10.45 2.87 -12.94
CA PRO A 163 -10.90 4.18 -12.50
C PRO A 163 -11.15 4.20 -10.98
N ASN A 164 -10.81 5.32 -10.33
CA ASN A 164 -11.06 5.55 -8.91
C ASN A 164 -10.42 4.48 -8.00
N ALA A 165 -9.22 4.02 -8.32
CA ALA A 165 -8.55 2.92 -7.61
C ALA A 165 -8.33 3.25 -6.13
N GLY A 166 -8.07 4.52 -5.80
CA GLY A 166 -7.96 4.97 -4.40
C GLY A 166 -9.27 4.83 -3.62
N GLU A 167 -10.39 5.17 -4.25
CA GLU A 167 -11.72 5.06 -3.64
C GLU A 167 -12.10 3.59 -3.39
N VAL A 168 -11.79 2.72 -4.36
CA VAL A 168 -12.02 1.27 -4.23
C VAL A 168 -11.20 0.70 -3.07
N LEU A 169 -9.88 0.96 -3.05
CA LEU A 169 -8.98 0.31 -2.09
C LEU A 169 -9.16 0.77 -0.65
N GLN A 170 -9.61 2.00 -0.41
CA GLN A 170 -9.70 2.57 0.95
C GLN A 170 -10.59 1.73 1.88
N GLY A 171 -11.71 1.21 1.37
CA GLY A 171 -12.61 0.31 2.12
C GLY A 171 -11.95 -1.03 2.43
N TYR A 172 -11.33 -1.65 1.42
CA TYR A 172 -10.63 -2.93 1.57
C TYR A 172 -9.42 -2.85 2.51
N GLY A 173 -8.71 -1.72 2.57
CA GLY A 173 -7.64 -1.50 3.56
C GLY A 173 -8.12 -1.63 4.99
N THR A 174 -9.34 -1.15 5.27
CA THR A 174 -9.96 -1.31 6.60
C THR A 174 -10.28 -2.77 6.89
N ALA A 175 -10.78 -3.50 5.89
CA ALA A 175 -11.07 -4.93 6.00
C ALA A 175 -9.78 -5.76 6.21
N MET A 176 -8.71 -5.45 5.46
CA MET A 176 -7.41 -6.11 5.60
C MET A 176 -6.78 -5.90 6.99
N LYS A 177 -7.00 -4.75 7.64
CA LYS A 177 -6.61 -4.54 9.05
C LYS A 177 -7.32 -5.48 10.03
N LYS A 178 -8.45 -6.09 9.64
CA LYS A 178 -9.18 -7.11 10.41
C LYS A 178 -8.78 -8.54 10.07
N GLY A 179 -7.89 -8.74 9.10
CA GLY A 179 -7.42 -10.08 8.72
C GLY A 179 -8.48 -10.89 7.99
N ILE A 180 -9.21 -10.26 7.06
CA ILE A 180 -10.20 -10.95 6.22
C ILE A 180 -9.59 -12.10 5.42
N THR A 181 -10.44 -13.06 5.11
CA THR A 181 -10.16 -14.23 4.25
C THR A 181 -10.75 -14.00 2.87
N PHE A 182 -10.33 -14.81 1.88
CA PHE A 182 -10.95 -14.81 0.57
C PHE A 182 -12.45 -15.11 0.64
N ARG A 183 -12.85 -15.99 1.55
CA ARG A 183 -14.26 -16.32 1.77
C ARG A 183 -15.08 -15.11 2.21
N ASP A 184 -14.54 -14.24 3.07
CA ASP A 184 -15.24 -13.01 3.45
C ASP A 184 -15.50 -12.10 2.23
N LEU A 185 -14.59 -12.08 1.25
CA LEU A 185 -14.79 -11.38 -0.02
C LEU A 185 -15.85 -12.10 -0.88
N ALA A 186 -15.72 -13.41 -1.08
CA ALA A 186 -16.62 -14.19 -1.94
C ALA A 186 -18.07 -14.25 -1.42
N ASP A 187 -18.27 -14.23 -0.10
CA ASP A 187 -19.60 -14.22 0.53
C ASP A 187 -20.21 -12.79 0.54
N THR A 188 -19.45 -11.75 0.17
CA THR A 188 -19.94 -10.37 0.11
C THR A 188 -20.72 -10.11 -1.18
N VAL A 189 -21.97 -9.65 -1.05
CA VAL A 189 -22.79 -9.25 -2.20
C VAL A 189 -22.27 -7.95 -2.82
N GLY A 190 -21.93 -8.00 -4.10
CA GLY A 190 -21.48 -6.83 -4.87
C GLY A 190 -22.54 -5.74 -5.03
N ILE A 191 -22.09 -4.49 -5.12
CA ILE A 191 -22.94 -3.35 -5.48
C ILE A 191 -22.87 -3.19 -7.00
N HIS A 192 -24.01 -3.24 -7.68
CA HIS A 192 -24.08 -3.24 -9.14
C HIS A 192 -24.78 -1.98 -9.71
N PRO A 193 -24.26 -1.33 -10.75
CA PRO A 193 -22.96 -1.57 -11.40
C PRO A 193 -21.83 -0.78 -10.73
N THR A 194 -20.75 -1.45 -10.29
CA THR A 194 -19.52 -0.78 -9.80
C THR A 194 -18.26 -1.54 -10.19
N SER A 195 -17.15 -0.85 -10.43
CA SER A 195 -15.87 -1.54 -10.66
C SER A 195 -15.36 -2.29 -9.42
N ALA A 196 -15.75 -1.88 -8.22
CA ALA A 196 -15.35 -2.52 -6.96
C ALA A 196 -15.96 -3.92 -6.78
N GLU A 197 -17.14 -4.18 -7.37
CA GLU A 197 -17.81 -5.49 -7.27
C GLU A 197 -16.98 -6.64 -7.87
N GLU A 198 -16.06 -6.30 -8.76
CA GLU A 198 -15.16 -7.25 -9.42
C GLU A 198 -14.19 -7.91 -8.44
N ILE A 199 -13.89 -7.29 -7.29
CA ILE A 199 -13.04 -7.88 -6.23
C ILE A 199 -13.79 -8.99 -5.47
N VAL A 200 -15.11 -8.88 -5.32
CA VAL A 200 -15.94 -9.83 -4.55
C VAL A 200 -16.56 -10.94 -5.43
N THR A 201 -16.28 -10.92 -6.73
CA THR A 201 -16.80 -11.89 -7.72
C THR A 201 -15.67 -12.65 -8.43
N LEU A 202 -14.47 -12.67 -7.84
CA LEU A 202 -13.32 -13.41 -8.36
C LEU A 202 -13.53 -14.92 -8.22
N THR A 203 -13.21 -15.66 -9.28
CA THR A 203 -13.28 -17.14 -9.29
C THR A 203 -12.07 -17.80 -9.94
N VAL A 204 -11.36 -17.08 -10.82
CA VAL A 204 -10.20 -17.60 -11.56
C VAL A 204 -8.95 -17.41 -10.73
N THR A 205 -8.13 -18.46 -10.63
CA THR A 205 -6.82 -18.43 -9.99
C THR A 205 -5.71 -18.48 -11.02
N LYS A 206 -4.55 -17.89 -10.72
CA LYS A 206 -3.37 -18.02 -11.60
C LYS A 206 -2.93 -19.47 -11.76
N SER A 207 -3.07 -20.27 -10.70
CA SER A 207 -2.67 -21.69 -10.70
C SER A 207 -3.55 -22.57 -11.60
N SER A 208 -4.78 -22.17 -11.92
CA SER A 208 -5.65 -22.92 -12.83
C SER A 208 -5.24 -22.78 -14.30
N GLY A 209 -4.51 -21.71 -14.64
CA GLY A 209 -4.11 -21.39 -16.01
C GLY A 209 -5.25 -20.84 -16.89
N GLU A 210 -6.35 -20.41 -16.27
CA GLU A 210 -7.51 -19.79 -16.94
C GLU A 210 -7.42 -18.25 -17.04
#